data_AF-A0A8H3DXZ6-F1
#
_entry.id   AF-A0A8H3DXZ6-F1
#
_cell.length_a   1.000
_cell.length_b   1.000
_cell.length_c   1.000
_cell.angle_alpha   90.00
_cell.angle_beta   90.00
_cell.angle_gamma   90.00
#
_symmetry.space_group_name_H-M   'P 1'
#
loop_
_entity.id
_entity.type
_entity.pdbx_description
1 polymer ?
#
loop_
_entity_poly.entity_id
_entity_poly.type
_entity_poly.pdbx_seq_one_letter_code
_entity_poly.pdbx_strand_id
1 'polypeptide(L)'
;MSLTALPSEILIKIIGLTEPIDVRSCQLVCRRLHALVASSSYLQYILELDACGYDMPPVPRSDLGYEAMVQRLREHRKGWEDPSSCKPEFFELSPQPTISTYFAGGVLACGYANDELKKTMDVMDSIHFHQLPSKNKSINYSHWHHSDFGFSVDEFAFQPEIDLLVLIEGTALAPDDPVMGYFDNLRPSKSYRLHFRTMSTNDPHWLAGLPTLDTGLSGRLRERKFYENRIIISLYGRMVMLRSGADHQGVNAIVVWDWIEGKEVLRIEIPVGQIHSHHYSYLLSEDYLIVSCPAPVSPNTSSVPLGLLDIYHLQTNSDGPRKIVSFELPTQHLSRGYVRMASGPARMPCTPYWLAQMEYNSSIYEIAPQNRLLVLLFCIPKRHNSGQIYFHSLLHVPVRVLLDYPKTRLDDQPCVVPWSAWGVKVTWIDMTDNVLPRLFSLSGLRFSIRNLHCYLVGPESGGQARQKSRDRLAILDFDQKRSRFAQATRNDQEKISNSGHSMYSEGASSTTLMTCKDASGYPIFETPVNVAPVYRKLRAGKAFLPTNVAREKPCMIDEEHMVIFTEINPVECCRV
;
A
#
# COMPACT_ATOMS: atom_id res chain seq x y z
N MET A 1 -16.86 21.19 43.57
CA MET A 1 -16.43 22.26 42.63
C MET A 1 -17.05 21.99 41.27
N SER A 2 -17.58 23.01 40.58
CA SER A 2 -18.17 22.81 39.26
C SER A 2 -17.09 22.83 38.18
N LEU A 3 -17.06 21.86 37.27
CA LEU A 3 -16.15 21.84 36.12
C LEU A 3 -16.30 23.11 35.28
N THR A 4 -17.53 23.62 35.16
CA THR A 4 -17.80 24.88 34.45
C THR A 4 -17.27 26.11 35.17
N ALA A 5 -16.75 26.03 36.40
CA ALA A 5 -16.08 27.17 37.03
C ALA A 5 -14.69 27.44 36.45
N LEU A 6 -14.10 26.49 35.70
CA LEU A 6 -12.77 26.65 35.11
C LEU A 6 -12.76 27.66 33.94
N PRO A 7 -11.62 28.35 33.71
CA PRO A 7 -11.43 29.17 32.52
C PRO A 7 -11.58 28.38 31.21
N SER A 8 -11.98 29.06 30.15
CA SER A 8 -12.25 28.46 28.83
C SER A 8 -11.03 27.74 28.27
N GLU A 9 -9.84 28.30 28.45
CA GLU A 9 -8.56 27.77 27.97
C GLU A 9 -8.24 26.42 28.64
N ILE A 10 -8.53 26.30 29.94
CA ILE A 10 -8.33 25.06 30.69
C ILE A 10 -9.33 24.01 30.25
N LEU A 11 -10.61 24.39 30.05
CA LEU A 11 -11.63 23.49 29.53
C LEU A 11 -11.28 23.00 28.13
N ILE A 12 -10.82 23.87 27.24
CA ILE A 12 -10.39 23.51 25.89
C ILE A 12 -9.25 22.49 25.93
N LYS A 13 -8.24 22.70 26.78
CA LYS A 13 -7.15 21.74 26.95
C LYS A 13 -7.64 20.40 27.48
N ILE A 14 -8.49 20.38 28.51
CA ILE A 14 -9.04 19.14 29.07
C ILE A 14 -9.84 18.38 28.00
N ILE A 15 -10.74 19.06 27.29
CA ILE A 15 -11.57 18.45 26.24
C ILE A 15 -10.70 17.97 25.08
N GLY A 16 -9.66 18.71 24.70
CA GLY A 16 -8.75 18.33 23.62
C GLY A 16 -7.86 17.12 23.92
N LEU A 17 -7.76 16.69 25.18
CA LEU A 17 -7.09 15.44 25.58
C LEU A 17 -8.02 14.20 25.47
N THR A 18 -9.31 14.40 25.17
CA THR A 18 -10.28 13.30 25.03
C THR A 18 -10.39 12.84 23.57
N GLU A 19 -11.00 11.67 23.34
CA GLU A 19 -11.24 11.20 21.97
C GLU A 19 -12.27 12.10 21.24
N PRO A 20 -12.22 12.18 19.91
CA PRO A 20 -13.16 13.02 19.14
C PRO A 20 -14.64 12.72 19.43
N ILE A 21 -14.99 11.48 19.79
CA ILE A 21 -16.35 11.10 20.19
C ILE A 21 -16.77 11.73 21.52
N ASP A 22 -15.84 11.90 22.45
CA ASP A 22 -16.07 12.54 23.74
C ASP A 22 -16.17 14.06 23.59
N VAL A 23 -15.38 14.65 22.68
CA VAL A 23 -15.51 16.06 22.28
C VAL A 23 -16.93 16.35 21.78
N ARG A 24 -17.48 15.48 20.90
CA ARG A 24 -18.88 15.58 20.44
C ARG A 24 -19.87 15.42 21.58
N SER A 25 -19.65 14.43 22.46
CA SER A 25 -20.51 14.20 23.62
C SER A 25 -20.54 15.41 24.55
N CYS A 26 -19.41 16.10 24.75
CA CYS A 26 -19.33 17.34 25.52
C CYS A 26 -20.23 18.45 24.96
N GLN A 27 -20.43 18.51 23.63
CA GLN A 27 -21.36 19.47 23.01
C GLN A 27 -22.82 19.23 23.41
N LEU A 28 -23.17 18.00 23.78
CA LEU A 28 -24.54 17.61 24.15
C LEU A 28 -24.83 17.81 25.63
N VAL A 29 -23.81 17.94 26.48
CA VAL A 29 -23.96 18.04 27.94
C VAL A 29 -24.57 19.38 28.37
N CYS A 30 -24.06 20.51 27.87
CA CYS A 30 -24.60 21.83 28.20
C CYS A 30 -24.25 22.91 27.17
N ARG A 31 -24.99 24.02 27.18
CA ARG A 31 -24.80 25.16 26.25
C ARG A 31 -23.39 25.76 26.30
N ARG A 32 -22.77 25.80 27.49
CA ARG A 32 -21.43 26.38 27.63
C ARG A 32 -20.36 25.53 26.95
N LEU A 33 -20.39 24.20 27.15
CA LEU A 33 -19.47 23.29 26.49
C LEU A 33 -19.70 23.26 24.97
N HIS A 34 -20.97 23.28 24.54
CA HIS A 34 -21.32 23.45 23.13
C HIS A 34 -20.67 24.72 22.53
N ALA A 35 -20.85 25.86 23.19
CA ALA A 35 -20.28 27.14 22.73
C ALA A 35 -18.75 27.10 22.70
N LEU A 36 -18.10 26.49 23.69
CA LEU A 36 -16.63 26.34 23.74
C LEU A 36 -16.09 25.49 22.59
N VAL A 37 -16.72 24.34 22.32
CA VAL A 37 -16.31 23.48 21.20
C VAL A 37 -16.53 24.20 19.87
N ALA A 38 -17.66 24.91 19.72
CA ALA A 38 -17.99 25.63 18.50
C ALA A 38 -17.06 26.83 18.22
N SER A 39 -16.60 27.54 19.25
CA SER A 39 -15.74 28.72 19.09
C SER A 39 -14.24 28.42 19.10
N SER A 40 -13.82 27.25 19.59
CA SER A 40 -12.40 26.86 19.63
C SER A 40 -11.96 26.23 18.32
N SER A 41 -11.10 26.91 17.57
CA SER A 41 -10.50 26.37 16.33
C SER A 41 -9.70 25.10 16.56
N TYR A 42 -9.06 24.93 17.72
CA TYR A 42 -8.35 23.70 18.09
C TYR A 42 -9.29 22.51 18.25
N LEU A 43 -10.42 22.66 18.95
CA LEU A 43 -11.39 21.57 19.10
C LEU A 43 -12.10 21.28 17.77
N GLN A 44 -12.39 22.31 16.96
CA GLN A 44 -12.88 22.12 15.60
C GLN A 44 -11.87 21.34 14.74
N TYR A 45 -10.57 21.64 14.86
CA TYR A 45 -9.51 20.93 14.17
C TYR A 45 -9.49 19.43 14.52
N ILE A 46 -9.59 19.07 15.80
CA ILE A 46 -9.70 17.66 16.23
C ILE A 46 -10.92 16.97 15.60
N LEU A 47 -12.09 17.64 15.59
CA LEU A 47 -13.30 17.08 15.01
C LEU A 47 -13.21 16.90 13.49
N GLU A 48 -12.54 17.83 12.79
CA GLU A 48 -12.35 17.76 11.34
C GLU A 48 -11.34 16.69 10.94
N LEU A 49 -10.27 16.49 11.72
CA LEU A 49 -9.34 15.36 11.57
C LEU A 49 -10.11 14.04 11.66
N ASP A 50 -10.91 13.86 12.73
CA ASP A 50 -11.69 12.64 12.94
C ASP A 50 -12.69 12.38 11.81
N ALA A 51 -13.37 13.43 11.34
CA ALA A 51 -14.32 13.34 10.24
C ALA A 51 -13.64 13.00 8.91
N CYS A 52 -12.36 13.33 8.74
CA CYS A 52 -11.55 12.91 7.59
C CYS A 52 -10.86 11.55 7.76
N GLY A 53 -10.89 10.95 8.96
CA GLY A 53 -10.17 9.71 9.27
C GLY A 53 -8.67 9.89 9.55
N TYR A 54 -8.26 11.11 9.91
CA TYR A 54 -6.87 11.46 10.24
C TYR A 54 -6.66 11.63 11.75
N ASP A 55 -5.39 11.55 12.14
CA ASP A 55 -4.90 11.89 13.47
C ASP A 55 -4.11 13.21 13.44
N MET A 56 -3.93 13.78 14.62
CA MET A 56 -3.09 14.97 14.80
C MET A 56 -1.63 14.59 14.58
N PRO A 57 -0.88 15.33 13.74
CA PRO A 57 0.54 15.09 13.54
C PRO A 57 1.31 15.31 14.84
N PRO A 58 2.45 14.62 15.03
CA PRO A 58 3.31 14.89 16.17
C PRO A 58 3.86 16.31 16.18
N VAL A 59 4.11 16.87 14.99
CA VAL A 59 4.51 18.26 14.79
C VAL A 59 3.48 18.94 13.88
N PRO A 60 2.48 19.63 14.43
CA PRO A 60 1.57 20.44 13.62
C PRO A 60 2.30 21.61 12.96
N ARG A 61 1.83 22.02 11.78
CA ARG A 61 2.35 23.19 11.06
C ARG A 61 2.27 24.47 11.91
N SER A 62 3.43 24.96 12.36
CA SER A 62 3.51 26.17 13.19
C SER A 62 3.21 27.46 12.42
N ASP A 63 3.32 27.42 11.10
CA ASP A 63 3.06 28.57 10.22
C ASP A 63 1.57 28.78 9.92
N LEU A 64 0.69 27.86 10.34
CA LEU A 64 -0.76 27.98 10.22
C LEU A 64 -1.43 28.00 11.60
N GLY A 65 -2.40 28.90 11.77
CA GLY A 65 -3.35 28.78 12.88
C GLY A 65 -4.33 27.62 12.67
N TYR A 66 -4.90 27.08 13.76
CA TYR A 66 -5.87 25.98 13.68
C TYR A 66 -7.10 26.28 12.82
N GLU A 67 -7.52 27.54 12.72
CA GLU A 67 -8.60 27.95 11.83
C GLU A 67 -8.24 27.70 10.35
N ALA A 68 -7.02 28.08 9.95
CA ALA A 68 -6.52 27.80 8.61
C ALA A 68 -6.37 26.29 8.36
N MET A 69 -5.92 25.52 9.37
CA MET A 69 -5.85 24.06 9.28
C MET A 69 -7.23 23.42 9.08
N VAL A 70 -8.25 23.85 9.83
CA VAL A 70 -9.66 23.44 9.67
C VAL A 70 -10.14 23.73 8.26
N GLN A 71 -9.87 24.94 7.76
CA GLN A 71 -10.27 25.34 6.42
C GLN A 71 -9.60 24.45 5.35
N ARG A 72 -8.32 24.13 5.50
CA ARG A 72 -7.59 23.20 4.62
C ARG A 72 -8.15 21.79 4.66
N LEU A 73 -8.52 21.28 5.83
CA LEU A 73 -9.16 19.96 5.97
C LEU A 73 -10.53 19.90 5.28
N ARG A 74 -11.31 20.98 5.37
CA ARG A 74 -12.61 21.10 4.68
C ARG A 74 -12.44 21.19 3.16
N GLU A 75 -11.47 21.98 2.69
CA GLU A 75 -11.10 22.04 1.27
C GLU A 75 -10.66 20.67 0.76
N HIS A 76 -9.82 19.97 1.54
CA HIS A 76 -9.39 18.60 1.24
C HIS A 76 -10.60 17.66 1.11
N ARG A 77 -11.48 17.62 2.12
CA ARG A 77 -12.69 16.81 2.08
C ARG A 77 -13.57 17.14 0.87
N LYS A 78 -13.76 18.42 0.57
CA LYS A 78 -14.55 18.86 -0.59
C LYS A 78 -13.92 18.43 -1.92
N GLY A 79 -12.59 18.52 -2.04
CA GLY A 79 -11.84 18.03 -3.20
C GLY A 79 -12.02 16.52 -3.42
N TRP A 80 -12.17 15.75 -2.34
CA TRP A 80 -12.50 14.33 -2.40
C TRP A 80 -13.94 14.05 -2.84
N GLU A 81 -14.89 14.80 -2.31
CA GLU A 81 -16.31 14.67 -2.67
C GLU A 81 -16.56 15.06 -4.13
N ASP A 82 -15.82 16.05 -4.61
CA ASP A 82 -15.86 16.52 -5.99
C ASP A 82 -14.43 16.66 -6.58
N PRO A 83 -13.88 15.58 -7.17
CA PRO A 83 -12.57 15.63 -7.82
C PRO A 83 -12.47 16.63 -8.96
N SER A 84 -13.60 17.07 -9.53
CA SER A 84 -13.60 18.07 -10.60
C SER A 84 -13.26 19.48 -10.10
N SER A 85 -13.35 19.69 -8.78
CA SER A 85 -12.91 20.93 -8.13
C SER A 85 -11.40 21.04 -7.97
N CYS A 86 -10.67 19.94 -8.15
CA CYS A 86 -9.22 19.90 -8.06
C CYS A 86 -8.58 20.04 -9.45
N LYS A 87 -7.62 20.94 -9.58
CA LYS A 87 -6.82 21.07 -10.81
C LYS A 87 -5.70 20.03 -10.78
N PRO A 88 -5.60 19.14 -11.79
CA PRO A 88 -4.45 18.27 -11.89
C PRO A 88 -3.19 19.06 -12.24
N GLU A 89 -2.08 18.69 -11.61
CA GLU A 89 -0.72 19.11 -11.88
C GLU A 89 0.04 18.01 -12.64
N PHE A 90 1.02 18.38 -13.44
CA PHE A 90 1.71 17.45 -14.35
C PHE A 90 3.21 17.69 -14.25
N PHE A 91 3.99 16.62 -14.24
CA PHE A 91 5.45 16.68 -14.35
C PHE A 91 5.94 15.62 -15.33
N GLU A 92 7.07 15.88 -15.97
CA GLU A 92 7.60 15.00 -17.00
C GLU A 92 8.50 13.93 -16.37
N LEU A 93 8.28 12.67 -16.76
CA LEU A 93 9.16 11.56 -16.44
C LEU A 93 10.20 11.40 -17.55
N SER A 94 11.32 10.76 -17.22
CA SER A 94 12.27 10.30 -18.24
C SER A 94 11.55 9.40 -19.26
N PRO A 95 11.81 9.57 -20.57
CA PRO A 95 11.21 8.73 -21.61
C PRO A 95 11.73 7.28 -21.58
N GLN A 96 12.76 6.99 -20.79
CA GLN A 96 13.31 5.66 -20.65
C GLN A 96 12.36 4.72 -19.89
N PRO A 97 12.31 3.42 -20.22
CA PRO A 97 11.54 2.45 -19.46
C PRO A 97 12.07 2.36 -18.03
N THR A 98 11.17 2.46 -17.05
CA THR A 98 11.54 2.26 -15.64
C THR A 98 11.75 0.77 -15.35
N ILE A 99 12.81 0.44 -14.61
CA ILE A 99 13.06 -0.92 -14.10
C ILE A 99 12.21 -1.17 -12.85
N SER A 100 12.19 -0.17 -11.97
CA SER A 100 11.48 -0.21 -10.71
C SER A 100 10.86 1.15 -10.41
N THR A 101 9.71 1.14 -9.75
CA THR A 101 8.99 2.34 -9.35
C THR A 101 8.44 2.15 -7.95
N TYR A 102 8.73 3.09 -7.06
CA TYR A 102 8.28 3.09 -5.67
C TYR A 102 7.71 4.44 -5.31
N PHE A 103 6.70 4.45 -4.45
CA PHE A 103 6.07 5.68 -3.96
C PHE A 103 5.97 5.64 -2.45
N ALA A 104 6.58 6.60 -1.77
CA ALA A 104 6.52 6.72 -0.32
C ALA A 104 6.58 8.18 0.11
N GLY A 105 5.83 8.54 1.16
CA GLY A 105 5.95 9.83 1.83
C GLY A 105 5.69 11.07 0.96
N GLY A 106 5.04 10.93 -0.21
CA GLY A 106 4.91 12.03 -1.17
C GLY A 106 6.09 12.15 -2.15
N VAL A 107 6.92 11.10 -2.27
CA VAL A 107 8.03 11.02 -3.22
C VAL A 107 7.83 9.78 -4.10
N LEU A 108 7.89 10.00 -5.42
CA LEU A 108 7.97 8.94 -6.42
C LEU A 108 9.43 8.72 -6.78
N ALA A 109 9.92 7.50 -6.61
CA ALA A 109 11.22 7.09 -7.11
C ALA A 109 11.08 6.19 -8.34
N CYS A 110 11.89 6.47 -9.35
CA CYS A 110 11.95 5.73 -10.61
C CYS A 110 13.39 5.27 -10.84
N GLY A 111 13.60 3.96 -10.90
CA GLY A 111 14.89 3.35 -11.19
C GLY A 111 15.07 3.09 -12.69
N TYR A 112 16.24 3.41 -13.22
CA TYR A 112 16.60 3.27 -14.63
C TYR A 112 17.91 2.49 -14.81
N ALA A 113 18.11 1.99 -16.02
CA ALA A 113 19.38 1.44 -16.48
C ALA A 113 19.82 2.13 -17.77
N ASN A 114 21.07 2.56 -17.80
CA ASN A 114 21.63 3.26 -18.96
C ASN A 114 22.03 2.33 -20.11
N ASP A 115 22.15 1.00 -19.90
CA ASP A 115 22.54 0.03 -20.94
C ASP A 115 21.56 -1.16 -21.06
N GLU A 116 21.51 -1.79 -22.24
CA GLU A 116 20.62 -2.91 -22.55
C GLU A 116 20.92 -4.20 -21.76
N LEU A 117 22.18 -4.43 -21.37
CA LEU A 117 22.58 -5.58 -20.58
C LEU A 117 22.01 -5.46 -19.16
N LYS A 118 22.18 -4.31 -18.51
CA LYS A 118 21.60 -4.00 -17.20
C LYS A 118 20.07 -4.03 -17.24
N LYS A 119 19.45 -3.54 -18.31
CA LYS A 119 17.99 -3.69 -18.53
C LYS A 119 17.57 -5.16 -18.58
N THR A 120 18.37 -6.01 -19.24
CA THR A 120 18.14 -7.46 -19.29
C THR A 120 18.37 -8.13 -17.92
N MET A 121 19.29 -7.57 -17.13
CA MET A 121 19.64 -8.07 -15.79
C MET A 121 18.76 -7.51 -14.66
N ASP A 122 17.86 -6.57 -14.93
CA ASP A 122 17.07 -5.83 -13.93
C ASP A 122 17.91 -5.04 -12.91
N VAL A 123 19.06 -4.58 -13.36
CA VAL A 123 19.99 -3.82 -12.52
C VAL A 123 19.85 -2.35 -12.83
N MET A 124 19.67 -1.53 -11.80
CA MET A 124 19.61 -0.08 -11.92
C MET A 124 20.99 0.53 -11.72
N ASP A 125 21.22 1.65 -12.41
CA ASP A 125 22.38 2.52 -12.20
C ASP A 125 21.99 3.95 -11.82
N SER A 126 20.72 4.30 -12.00
CA SER A 126 20.21 5.60 -11.60
C SER A 126 18.83 5.50 -10.97
N ILE A 127 18.58 6.38 -10.00
CA ILE A 127 17.27 6.54 -9.35
C ILE A 127 16.91 8.01 -9.39
N HIS A 128 15.76 8.32 -9.98
CA HIS A 128 15.19 9.67 -10.00
C HIS A 128 14.11 9.77 -8.95
N PHE A 129 14.16 10.83 -8.14
CA PHE A 129 13.19 11.14 -7.10
C PHE A 129 12.39 12.37 -7.50
N HIS A 130 11.07 12.22 -7.56
CA HIS A 130 10.12 13.29 -7.79
C HIS A 130 9.36 13.50 -6.49
N GLN A 131 9.68 14.56 -5.75
CA GLN A 131 8.91 14.96 -4.58
C GLN A 131 7.70 15.76 -5.03
N LEU A 132 6.54 15.30 -4.62
CA LEU A 132 5.26 15.87 -4.99
C LEU A 132 4.95 17.09 -4.13
N PRO A 133 4.27 18.11 -4.69
CA PRO A 133 3.84 19.24 -3.91
C PRO A 133 2.78 18.82 -2.87
N SER A 134 2.85 19.44 -1.70
CA SER A 134 2.00 19.15 -0.55
C SER A 134 1.54 20.42 0.14
N LYS A 135 0.22 20.64 0.12
CA LYS A 135 -0.37 21.64 1.02
C LYS A 135 -0.33 21.17 2.47
N ASN A 136 -0.37 19.86 2.71
CA ASN A 136 -0.32 19.28 4.05
C ASN A 136 1.03 19.57 4.73
N LYS A 137 2.14 19.31 4.03
CA LYS A 137 3.51 19.48 4.55
C LYS A 137 4.18 20.81 4.15
N SER A 138 3.49 21.67 3.41
CA SER A 138 4.05 22.89 2.81
C SER A 138 5.27 22.63 1.90
N ILE A 139 5.23 21.53 1.16
CA ILE A 139 6.29 21.09 0.27
C ILE A 139 5.97 21.54 -1.16
N ASN A 140 6.96 22.06 -1.87
CA ASN A 140 6.87 22.33 -3.30
C ASN A 140 7.39 21.14 -4.10
N TYR A 141 7.03 21.06 -5.38
CA TYR A 141 7.63 20.07 -6.26
C TYR A 141 9.15 20.21 -6.30
N SER A 142 9.86 19.10 -6.19
CA SER A 142 11.29 19.05 -6.42
C SER A 142 11.66 17.74 -7.13
N HIS A 143 12.75 17.79 -7.91
CA HIS A 143 13.27 16.62 -8.63
C HIS A 143 14.77 16.58 -8.48
N TRP A 144 15.29 15.42 -8.12
CA TRP A 144 16.71 15.12 -8.07
C TRP A 144 16.95 13.67 -8.48
N HIS A 145 18.19 13.30 -8.73
CA HIS A 145 18.54 11.93 -9.09
C HIS A 145 19.97 11.61 -8.69
N HIS A 146 20.23 10.32 -8.51
CA HIS A 146 21.56 9.76 -8.31
C HIS A 146 21.84 8.80 -9.47
N SER A 147 23.01 8.93 -10.10
CA SER A 147 23.40 8.15 -11.30
C SER A 147 24.72 7.39 -11.16
N ASP A 148 25.36 7.49 -10.00
CA ASP A 148 26.56 6.73 -9.66
C ASP A 148 26.54 6.35 -8.18
N PHE A 149 26.22 5.09 -7.91
CA PHE A 149 26.29 4.52 -6.56
C PHE A 149 27.66 3.87 -6.28
N GLY A 150 28.53 3.76 -7.28
CA GLY A 150 29.73 2.94 -7.26
C GLY A 150 29.47 1.43 -7.40
N PHE A 151 28.21 1.02 -7.53
CA PHE A 151 27.79 -0.37 -7.70
C PHE A 151 26.44 -0.48 -8.42
N SER A 152 26.11 -1.71 -8.78
CA SER A 152 24.85 -2.09 -9.42
C SER A 152 23.73 -2.28 -8.39
N VAL A 153 22.63 -1.56 -8.53
CA VAL A 153 21.48 -1.63 -7.60
C VAL A 153 20.48 -2.67 -8.12
N ASP A 154 20.32 -3.78 -7.40
CA ASP A 154 19.35 -4.83 -7.72
C ASP A 154 17.93 -4.44 -7.30
N GLU A 155 17.79 -3.76 -6.16
CA GLU A 155 16.50 -3.26 -5.65
C GLU A 155 16.73 -2.11 -4.66
N PHE A 156 15.71 -1.27 -4.43
CA PHE A 156 15.78 -0.20 -3.43
C PHE A 156 14.46 -0.02 -2.65
N ALA A 157 14.58 0.56 -1.46
CA ALA A 157 13.47 1.13 -0.71
C ALA A 157 13.90 2.45 -0.09
N PHE A 158 12.95 3.30 0.27
CA PHE A 158 13.28 4.60 0.86
C PHE A 158 12.17 5.08 1.80
N GLN A 159 12.55 6.01 2.69
CA GLN A 159 11.68 6.65 3.66
C GLN A 159 12.02 8.16 3.74
N PRO A 160 11.28 9.01 3.01
CA PRO A 160 11.62 10.43 2.86
C PRO A 160 11.62 11.19 4.18
N GLU A 161 10.78 10.78 5.14
CA GLU A 161 10.63 11.48 6.41
C GLU A 161 11.93 11.54 7.23
N ILE A 162 12.87 10.62 7.00
CA ILE A 162 14.20 10.64 7.64
C ILE A 162 15.33 10.69 6.64
N ASP A 163 15.03 11.05 5.39
CA ASP A 163 16.00 11.07 4.31
C ASP A 163 16.71 9.72 4.10
N LEU A 164 16.02 8.59 4.35
CA LEU A 164 16.63 7.25 4.27
C LEU A 164 16.44 6.62 2.89
N LEU A 165 17.54 6.19 2.28
CA LEU A 165 17.61 5.38 1.07
C LEU A 165 18.32 4.05 1.39
N VAL A 166 17.66 2.92 1.14
CA VAL A 166 18.25 1.59 1.29
C VAL A 166 18.41 0.95 -0.08
N LEU A 167 19.65 0.65 -0.45
CA LEU A 167 20.00 0.05 -1.74
C LEU A 167 20.48 -1.39 -1.52
N ILE A 168 20.09 -2.29 -2.41
CA ILE A 168 20.56 -3.68 -2.42
C ILE A 168 21.57 -3.84 -3.54
N GLU A 169 22.81 -4.15 -3.16
CA GLU A 169 23.88 -4.57 -4.07
C GLU A 169 23.89 -6.09 -4.18
N GLY A 170 23.89 -6.62 -5.40
CA GLY A 170 24.10 -8.03 -5.68
C GLY A 170 25.53 -8.31 -6.14
N THR A 171 26.38 -8.79 -5.23
CA THR A 171 27.78 -9.12 -5.54
C THR A 171 27.86 -10.53 -6.10
N ALA A 172 28.40 -10.70 -7.31
CA ALA A 172 28.60 -12.01 -7.89
C ALA A 172 29.58 -12.83 -7.02
N LEU A 173 29.16 -14.02 -6.61
CA LEU A 173 30.06 -14.99 -6.01
C LEU A 173 31.00 -15.51 -7.11
N ALA A 174 32.27 -15.74 -6.76
CA ALA A 174 33.20 -16.38 -7.66
C ALA A 174 32.56 -17.70 -8.16
N PRO A 175 32.68 -18.05 -9.44
CA PRO A 175 32.12 -19.30 -9.94
C PRO A 175 32.79 -20.46 -9.21
N ASP A 176 32.06 -21.06 -8.28
CA ASP A 176 32.43 -22.32 -7.64
C ASP A 176 32.40 -23.42 -8.71
N ASP A 177 33.54 -23.64 -9.36
CA ASP A 177 33.80 -24.58 -10.45
C ASP A 177 33.01 -24.34 -11.76
N PRO A 178 33.65 -24.28 -12.95
CA PRO A 178 32.95 -24.24 -14.23
C PRO A 178 32.26 -25.58 -14.50
N VAL A 179 31.06 -25.78 -13.95
CA VAL A 179 30.20 -26.90 -14.31
C VAL A 179 29.71 -26.71 -15.75
N MET A 180 30.50 -27.25 -16.67
CA MET A 180 30.22 -27.36 -18.10
C MET A 180 28.87 -28.03 -18.34
N GLY A 181 27.95 -27.38 -19.07
CA GLY A 181 27.03 -28.14 -19.91
C GLY A 181 25.66 -27.57 -20.27
N TYR A 182 25.04 -26.66 -19.52
CA TYR A 182 23.66 -26.25 -19.82
C TYR A 182 23.45 -24.72 -19.76
N PHE A 183 23.12 -24.16 -20.92
CA PHE A 183 22.97 -22.72 -21.21
C PHE A 183 21.85 -22.01 -20.42
N ASP A 184 20.99 -22.73 -19.69
CA ASP A 184 19.93 -22.14 -18.85
C ASP A 184 20.40 -21.73 -17.43
N ASN A 185 21.69 -21.92 -17.08
CA ASN A 185 22.24 -21.65 -15.75
C ASN A 185 23.17 -20.42 -15.67
N LEU A 186 23.12 -19.49 -16.63
CA LEU A 186 24.15 -18.45 -16.81
C LEU A 186 24.19 -17.32 -15.76
N ARG A 187 23.31 -17.29 -14.75
CA ARG A 187 23.39 -16.24 -13.71
C ARG A 187 24.17 -16.76 -12.50
N PRO A 188 25.34 -16.17 -12.17
CA PRO A 188 26.08 -16.54 -10.98
C PRO A 188 25.23 -16.28 -9.74
N SER A 189 25.42 -17.13 -8.72
CA SER A 189 24.87 -16.87 -7.40
C SER A 189 25.40 -15.51 -6.91
N LYS A 190 24.52 -14.70 -6.34
CA LYS A 190 24.89 -13.40 -5.76
C LYS A 190 24.81 -13.48 -4.25
N SER A 191 25.73 -12.83 -3.54
CA SER A 191 25.50 -12.40 -2.16
C SER A 191 24.89 -11.00 -2.17
N TYR A 192 24.08 -10.70 -1.16
CA TYR A 192 23.42 -9.39 -1.06
C TYR A 192 24.01 -8.54 0.07
N ARG A 193 24.24 -7.27 -0.25
CA ARG A 193 24.65 -6.23 0.70
C ARG A 193 23.65 -5.10 0.69
N LEU A 194 23.26 -4.64 1.88
CA LEU A 194 22.45 -3.44 2.06
C LEU A 194 23.37 -2.24 2.21
N HIS A 195 23.02 -1.13 1.56
CA HIS A 195 23.65 0.17 1.73
C HIS A 195 22.62 1.14 2.30
N PHE A 196 22.95 1.81 3.40
CA PHE A 196 22.11 2.82 4.03
C PHE A 196 22.66 4.20 3.67
N ARG A 197 21.90 4.94 2.87
CA ARG A 197 22.31 6.24 2.32
C ARG A 197 21.26 7.32 2.58
N THR A 198 21.65 8.57 2.45
CA THR A 198 20.73 9.70 2.40
C THR A 198 20.03 9.74 1.04
N MET A 199 18.72 9.99 1.01
CA MET A 199 18.02 10.19 -0.27
C MET A 199 18.46 11.48 -0.94
N SER A 200 18.77 12.53 -0.17
CA SER A 200 19.10 13.86 -0.67
C SER A 200 20.51 13.93 -1.25
N THR A 201 21.51 13.36 -0.57
CA THR A 201 22.94 13.50 -0.94
C THR A 201 23.61 12.22 -1.39
N ASN A 202 22.98 11.05 -1.24
CA ASN A 202 23.58 9.74 -1.50
C ASN A 202 24.81 9.42 -0.61
N ASP A 203 25.01 10.16 0.48
CA ASP A 203 26.04 9.90 1.48
C ASP A 203 25.62 8.76 2.40
N PRO A 204 26.53 8.11 3.14
CA PRO A 204 26.16 7.19 4.20
C PRO A 204 25.16 7.81 5.18
N HIS A 205 24.08 7.08 5.48
CA HIS A 205 23.04 7.59 6.35
C HIS A 205 23.54 7.74 7.79
N TRP A 206 23.49 8.95 8.33
CA TRP A 206 24.10 9.32 9.62
C TRP A 206 23.49 8.59 10.83
N LEU A 207 22.25 8.10 10.73
CA LEU A 207 21.63 7.26 11.76
C LEU A 207 21.98 5.77 11.67
N ALA A 208 22.58 5.31 10.58
CA ALA A 208 22.83 3.88 10.42
C ALA A 208 24.02 3.45 11.28
N GLY A 209 23.83 2.40 12.07
CA GLY A 209 24.91 1.87 12.91
C GLY A 209 26.08 1.34 12.10
N LEU A 210 25.79 0.89 10.87
CA LEU A 210 26.76 0.54 9.84
C LEU A 210 26.30 1.15 8.51
N PRO A 211 27.20 1.75 7.71
CA PRO A 211 26.85 2.31 6.40
C PRO A 211 26.45 1.22 5.39
N THR A 212 26.99 0.01 5.59
CA THR A 212 26.71 -1.17 4.80
C THR A 212 26.51 -2.38 5.70
N LEU A 213 25.65 -3.31 5.27
CA LEU A 213 25.37 -4.55 5.99
C LEU A 213 25.40 -5.73 5.03
N ASP A 214 26.29 -6.69 5.28
CA ASP A 214 26.30 -7.96 4.57
C ASP A 214 25.19 -8.86 5.13
N THR A 215 24.26 -9.25 4.26
CA THR A 215 23.02 -9.91 4.71
C THR A 215 23.19 -11.39 5.06
N GLY A 216 24.32 -11.98 4.63
CA GLY A 216 24.53 -13.43 4.61
C GLY A 216 23.55 -14.18 3.70
N LEU A 217 22.72 -13.46 2.93
CA LEU A 217 21.81 -14.07 1.97
C LEU A 217 22.51 -14.23 0.63
N SER A 218 22.34 -15.41 0.05
CA SER A 218 22.79 -15.74 -1.29
C SER A 218 21.65 -16.27 -2.13
N GLY A 219 21.59 -15.92 -3.41
CA GLY A 219 20.61 -16.50 -4.33
C GLY A 219 20.88 -16.19 -5.80
N ARG A 220 20.27 -16.99 -6.68
CA ARG A 220 20.23 -16.72 -8.14
C ARG A 220 18.94 -16.00 -8.50
N LEU A 221 19.05 -14.75 -8.96
CA LEU A 221 17.92 -14.02 -9.56
C LEU A 221 17.57 -14.63 -10.92
N ARG A 222 16.59 -15.54 -10.98
CA ARG A 222 16.06 -16.06 -12.25
C ARG A 222 15.36 -14.97 -13.09
N GLU A 223 15.32 -15.17 -14.40
CA GLU A 223 14.68 -14.25 -15.35
C GLU A 223 13.21 -13.91 -15.02
N ARG A 224 12.84 -12.68 -15.38
CA ARG A 224 11.58 -11.92 -15.16
C ARG A 224 10.24 -12.62 -15.33
N LYS A 225 10.16 -13.88 -15.77
CA LYS A 225 8.86 -14.43 -16.20
C LYS A 225 7.83 -14.47 -15.06
N PHE A 226 8.27 -14.45 -13.79
CA PHE A 226 7.38 -14.35 -12.63
C PHE A 226 7.94 -13.42 -11.55
N TYR A 227 7.13 -12.48 -11.06
CA TYR A 227 7.43 -11.54 -9.96
C TYR A 227 7.81 -12.21 -8.63
N GLU A 228 7.67 -13.52 -8.58
CA GLU A 228 7.72 -14.37 -7.40
C GLU A 228 9.14 -14.62 -6.87
N ASN A 229 10.17 -14.37 -7.70
CA ASN A 229 11.58 -14.60 -7.39
C ASN A 229 12.38 -13.32 -7.10
N ARG A 230 11.71 -12.18 -6.95
CA ARG A 230 12.38 -10.93 -6.61
C ARG A 230 12.68 -10.85 -5.12
N ILE A 231 13.80 -10.18 -4.82
CA ILE A 231 14.10 -9.73 -3.47
C ILE A 231 13.01 -8.74 -3.07
N ILE A 232 12.46 -8.91 -1.87
CA ILE A 232 11.48 -7.97 -1.32
C ILE A 232 12.14 -7.25 -0.16
N ILE A 233 12.13 -5.93 -0.22
CA ILE A 233 12.55 -5.06 0.87
C ILE A 233 11.34 -4.34 1.46
N SER A 234 11.28 -4.26 2.79
CA SER A 234 10.25 -3.53 3.51
C SER A 234 10.90 -2.70 4.62
N LEU A 235 10.46 -1.45 4.77
CA LEU A 235 10.94 -0.53 5.79
C LEU A 235 9.80 -0.22 6.76
N TYR A 236 10.11 -0.24 8.06
CA TYR A 236 9.25 0.31 9.10
C TYR A 236 10.11 0.86 10.23
N GLY A 237 10.15 2.19 10.35
CA GLY A 237 10.88 2.81 11.44
C GLY A 237 12.35 2.43 11.40
N ARG A 238 12.86 1.87 12.50
CA ARG A 238 14.23 1.35 12.58
C ARG A 238 14.42 -0.06 12.00
N MET A 239 13.36 -0.69 11.49
CA MET A 239 13.40 -2.05 10.96
C MET A 239 13.52 -2.06 9.44
N VAL A 240 14.48 -2.83 8.93
CA VAL A 240 14.60 -3.19 7.51
C VAL A 240 14.41 -4.70 7.40
N MET A 241 13.46 -5.12 6.60
CA MET A 241 13.23 -6.52 6.27
C MET A 241 13.69 -6.78 4.85
N LEU A 242 14.45 -7.86 4.65
CA LEU A 242 14.80 -8.42 3.36
C LEU A 242 14.31 -9.86 3.27
N ARG A 243 13.67 -10.19 2.15
CA ARG A 243 13.37 -11.58 1.80
C ARG A 243 14.19 -11.96 0.58
N SER A 244 14.99 -13.03 0.68
CA SER A 244 15.67 -13.59 -0.48
C SER A 244 14.69 -14.33 -1.40
N GLY A 245 14.92 -14.21 -2.70
CA GLY A 245 14.15 -14.93 -3.71
C GLY A 245 14.46 -16.42 -3.71
N ALA A 246 13.52 -17.21 -4.23
CA ALA A 246 13.63 -18.65 -4.34
C ALA A 246 14.79 -19.10 -5.24
N ASP A 247 15.83 -19.68 -4.65
CA ASP A 247 16.78 -20.52 -5.40
C ASP A 247 16.60 -21.99 -5.02
N HIS A 248 16.73 -22.89 -5.99
CA HIS A 248 16.64 -24.35 -5.79
C HIS A 248 17.81 -24.88 -4.96
N GLN A 249 18.88 -24.10 -4.82
CA GLN A 249 20.11 -24.48 -4.13
C GLN A 249 20.47 -23.55 -2.96
N GLY A 250 19.75 -22.43 -2.77
CA GLY A 250 20.06 -21.42 -1.76
C GLY A 250 19.19 -21.52 -0.51
N VAL A 251 19.70 -20.99 0.60
CA VAL A 251 18.88 -20.76 1.81
C VAL A 251 17.98 -19.57 1.54
N ASN A 252 16.68 -19.83 1.41
CA ASN A 252 15.70 -18.76 1.45
C ASN A 252 15.52 -18.31 2.88
N ALA A 253 15.57 -17.01 3.12
CA ALA A 253 15.27 -16.49 4.43
C ALA A 253 14.56 -15.14 4.34
N ILE A 254 13.79 -14.87 5.38
CA ILE A 254 13.35 -13.53 5.72
C ILE A 254 14.25 -13.08 6.87
N VAL A 255 14.92 -11.96 6.68
CA VAL A 255 15.81 -11.40 7.69
C VAL A 255 15.36 -9.98 7.98
N VAL A 256 15.33 -9.63 9.26
CA VAL A 256 15.00 -8.29 9.74
C VAL A 256 16.18 -7.77 10.51
N TRP A 257 16.59 -6.54 10.22
CA TRP A 257 17.63 -5.83 10.94
C TRP A 257 17.07 -4.56 11.56
N ASP A 258 17.62 -4.25 12.72
CA ASP A 258 17.63 -2.91 13.27
C ASP A 258 18.79 -2.15 12.61
N TRP A 259 18.48 -1.33 11.61
CA TRP A 259 19.52 -0.70 10.79
C TRP A 259 20.27 0.43 11.53
N ILE A 260 19.67 0.96 12.60
CA ILE A 260 20.30 1.94 13.48
C ILE A 260 21.34 1.27 14.36
N GLU A 261 21.05 0.07 14.86
CA GLU A 261 22.01 -0.70 15.65
C GLU A 261 22.96 -1.54 14.80
N GLY A 262 22.65 -1.75 13.51
CA GLY A 262 23.38 -2.66 12.63
C GLY A 262 23.25 -4.12 13.05
N LYS A 263 22.17 -4.49 13.76
CA LYS A 263 21.98 -5.83 14.32
C LYS A 263 20.86 -6.58 13.63
N GLU A 264 21.10 -7.87 13.41
CA GLU A 264 20.04 -8.79 13.00
C GLU A 264 19.09 -9.03 14.18
N VAL A 265 17.81 -8.81 13.94
CA VAL A 265 16.73 -8.93 14.93
C VAL A 265 16.00 -10.26 14.78
N LEU A 266 15.80 -10.69 13.53
CA LEU A 266 15.05 -11.89 13.20
C LEU A 266 15.61 -12.54 11.94
N ARG A 267 15.72 -13.87 11.96
CA ARG A 267 15.95 -14.68 10.76
C ARG A 267 14.98 -15.86 10.76
N ILE A 268 14.19 -15.95 9.70
CA ILE A 268 13.30 -17.08 9.42
C ILE A 268 13.85 -17.76 8.18
N GLU A 269 14.41 -18.96 8.37
CA GLU A 269 14.78 -19.82 7.25
C GLU A 269 13.53 -20.47 6.65
N ILE A 270 13.38 -20.38 5.34
CA ILE A 270 12.29 -20.98 4.57
C ILE A 270 12.86 -22.23 3.90
N PRO A 271 12.44 -23.44 4.32
CA PRO A 271 12.96 -24.68 3.76
C PRO A 271 12.73 -24.76 2.25
N VAL A 272 13.70 -25.29 1.49
CA VAL A 272 13.67 -25.34 0.02
C VAL A 272 12.39 -26.01 -0.53
N GLY A 273 11.90 -27.06 0.13
CA GLY A 273 10.66 -27.75 -0.25
C GLY A 273 9.37 -27.01 0.13
N GLN A 274 9.46 -25.95 0.94
CA GLN A 274 8.33 -25.12 1.34
C GLN A 274 8.28 -23.80 0.58
N ILE A 275 9.24 -23.54 -0.30
CA ILE A 275 9.27 -22.35 -1.14
C ILE A 275 8.17 -22.45 -2.18
N HIS A 276 6.97 -22.12 -1.75
CA HIS A 276 5.94 -21.69 -2.66
C HIS A 276 6.31 -20.27 -3.07
N SER A 277 6.03 -19.91 -4.31
CA SER A 277 6.16 -18.54 -4.80
C SER A 277 5.24 -17.53 -4.09
N HIS A 278 4.64 -17.92 -2.96
CA HIS A 278 3.53 -17.29 -2.28
C HIS A 278 3.87 -16.89 -0.84
N HIS A 279 5.12 -17.05 -0.41
CA HIS A 279 5.60 -16.43 0.83
C HIS A 279 5.81 -14.95 0.59
N TYR A 280 5.11 -14.11 1.30
CA TYR A 280 5.31 -12.67 1.28
C TYR A 280 5.39 -12.22 2.72
N SER A 281 6.20 -11.21 2.95
CA SER A 281 6.46 -10.71 4.29
C SER A 281 6.49 -9.20 4.28
N TYR A 282 5.93 -8.61 5.33
CA TYR A 282 5.85 -7.16 5.51
C TYR A 282 5.97 -6.80 6.98
N LEU A 283 6.61 -5.66 7.26
CA LEU A 283 6.65 -5.10 8.60
C LEU A 283 5.30 -4.43 8.92
N LEU A 284 4.64 -4.93 9.97
CA LEU A 284 3.41 -4.33 10.51
C LEU A 284 3.71 -3.20 11.50
N SER A 285 4.83 -3.33 12.22
CA SER A 285 5.38 -2.34 13.16
C SER A 285 6.86 -2.59 13.41
N GLU A 286 7.50 -1.83 14.31
CA GLU A 286 8.85 -2.14 14.80
C GLU A 286 8.88 -3.44 15.63
N ASP A 287 7.73 -3.90 16.14
CA ASP A 287 7.65 -5.08 17.00
C ASP A 287 7.10 -6.32 16.27
N TYR A 288 6.50 -6.16 15.08
CA TYR A 288 5.73 -7.23 14.44
C TYR A 288 6.01 -7.35 12.95
N LEU A 289 6.32 -8.57 12.51
CA LEU A 289 6.44 -8.99 11.12
C LEU A 289 5.24 -9.89 10.78
N ILE A 290 4.64 -9.70 9.61
CA ILE A 290 3.69 -10.66 9.04
C ILE A 290 4.36 -11.46 7.93
N VAL A 291 4.07 -12.77 7.88
CA VAL A 291 4.54 -13.69 6.84
C VAL A 291 3.34 -14.49 6.35
N SER A 292 3.07 -14.49 5.04
CA SER A 292 2.11 -15.42 4.45
C SER A 292 2.73 -16.80 4.34
N CYS A 293 2.00 -17.81 4.81
CA CYS A 293 2.42 -19.20 4.77
C CYS A 293 1.39 -20.04 4.01
N PRO A 294 1.82 -21.07 3.27
CA PRO A 294 0.89 -22.02 2.69
C PRO A 294 0.13 -22.74 3.79
N ALA A 295 -1.12 -23.10 3.51
CA ALA A 295 -1.90 -23.90 4.43
C ALA A 295 -1.25 -25.29 4.60
N PRO A 296 -1.29 -25.88 5.81
CA PRO A 296 -0.86 -27.26 5.98
C PRO A 296 -1.70 -28.16 5.07
N VAL A 297 -1.02 -29.00 4.28
CA VAL A 297 -1.69 -29.92 3.36
C VAL A 297 -2.41 -30.98 4.19
N SER A 298 -3.71 -30.82 4.37
CA SER A 298 -4.55 -31.87 4.96
C SER A 298 -4.84 -32.92 3.88
N PRO A 299 -4.49 -34.21 4.09
CA PRO A 299 -4.71 -35.24 3.07
C PRO A 299 -6.19 -35.55 2.80
N ASN A 300 -7.12 -35.09 3.66
CA ASN A 300 -8.51 -35.57 3.67
C ASN A 300 -9.57 -34.51 3.33
N THR A 301 -9.22 -33.27 2.98
CA THR A 301 -10.23 -32.22 2.73
C THR A 301 -10.30 -31.84 1.26
N SER A 302 -11.54 -31.81 0.72
CA SER A 302 -11.85 -31.28 -0.61
C SER A 302 -11.72 -29.74 -0.69
N SER A 303 -11.59 -29.07 0.47
CA SER A 303 -11.24 -27.67 0.58
C SER A 303 -9.76 -27.52 0.96
N VAL A 304 -9.07 -26.63 0.25
CA VAL A 304 -7.70 -26.23 0.56
C VAL A 304 -7.77 -24.80 1.08
N PRO A 305 -7.30 -24.51 2.32
CA PRO A 305 -7.23 -23.14 2.79
C PRO A 305 -6.26 -22.34 1.90
N LEU A 306 -6.56 -21.07 1.63
CA LEU A 306 -5.67 -20.23 0.82
C LEU A 306 -4.29 -20.01 1.47
N GLY A 307 -4.21 -20.16 2.80
CA GLY A 307 -2.97 -20.02 3.56
C GLY A 307 -3.21 -19.55 4.99
N LEU A 308 -2.12 -19.20 5.65
CA LEU A 308 -2.08 -18.54 6.94
C LEU A 308 -1.35 -17.20 6.79
N LEU A 309 -1.66 -16.25 7.66
CA LEU A 309 -0.82 -15.08 7.91
C LEU A 309 -0.22 -15.21 9.32
N ASP A 310 1.05 -15.57 9.39
CA ASP A 310 1.77 -15.73 10.63
C ASP A 310 2.34 -14.38 11.08
N ILE A 311 2.04 -13.96 12.30
CA ILE A 311 2.64 -12.77 12.93
C ILE A 311 3.75 -13.23 13.88
N TYR A 312 4.93 -12.67 13.66
CA TYR A 312 6.12 -12.86 14.47
C TYR A 312 6.41 -11.61 15.30
N HIS A 313 6.88 -11.82 16.52
CA HIS A 313 7.44 -10.76 17.35
C HIS A 313 8.90 -10.52 16.97
N LEU A 314 9.32 -9.26 16.95
CA LEU A 314 10.67 -8.84 16.62
C LEU A 314 11.56 -8.63 17.86
N GLN A 315 11.15 -9.05 19.06
CA GLN A 315 12.03 -8.91 20.22
C GLN A 315 13.22 -9.87 20.19
N THR A 316 14.40 -9.34 20.49
CA THR A 316 15.73 -9.97 20.51
C THR A 316 15.99 -10.88 21.71
N ASN A 317 14.96 -11.51 22.27
CA ASN A 317 15.21 -12.54 23.30
C ASN A 317 15.96 -13.70 22.64
N SER A 318 16.86 -14.35 23.39
CA SER A 318 17.78 -15.39 22.92
C SER A 318 17.11 -16.63 22.28
N ASP A 319 15.79 -16.73 22.32
CA ASP A 319 15.04 -17.94 21.98
C ASP A 319 14.63 -18.00 20.49
N GLY A 320 15.11 -17.07 19.67
CA GLY A 320 14.89 -17.06 18.22
C GLY A 320 13.51 -16.52 17.78
N PRO A 321 13.12 -16.71 16.51
CA PRO A 321 11.91 -16.14 15.94
C PRO A 321 10.65 -16.68 16.62
N ARG A 322 9.95 -15.82 17.36
CA ARG A 322 8.73 -16.21 18.07
C ARG A 322 7.48 -15.87 17.26
N LYS A 323 6.80 -16.90 16.76
CA LYS A 323 5.45 -16.77 16.20
C LYS A 323 4.43 -16.55 17.33
N ILE A 324 3.57 -15.54 17.19
CA ILE A 324 2.55 -15.20 18.19
C ILE A 324 1.17 -15.70 17.78
N VAL A 325 0.78 -15.44 16.53
CA VAL A 325 -0.57 -15.74 16.05
C VAL A 325 -0.55 -16.04 14.56
N SER A 326 -1.38 -16.98 14.14
CA SER A 326 -1.63 -17.31 12.75
C SER A 326 -3.08 -16.96 12.40
N PHE A 327 -3.30 -16.18 11.35
CA PHE A 327 -4.65 -15.88 10.85
C PHE A 327 -4.97 -16.78 9.66
N GLU A 328 -6.04 -17.58 9.76
CA GLU A 328 -6.48 -18.38 8.63
C GLU A 328 -7.06 -17.49 7.53
N LEU A 329 -6.57 -17.67 6.30
CA LEU A 329 -7.15 -17.08 5.10
C LEU A 329 -8.41 -17.87 4.67
N PRO A 330 -9.31 -17.29 3.86
CA PRO A 330 -10.55 -17.96 3.51
C PRO A 330 -10.29 -19.28 2.79
N THR A 331 -11.12 -20.28 3.07
CA THR A 331 -11.08 -21.57 2.36
C THR A 331 -11.75 -21.42 1.01
N GLN A 332 -11.11 -21.90 -0.06
CA GLN A 332 -11.72 -21.97 -1.38
C GLN A 332 -11.65 -23.40 -1.93
N HIS A 333 -12.64 -23.77 -2.74
CA HIS A 333 -12.73 -25.08 -3.39
C HIS A 333 -11.81 -25.22 -4.62
N LEU A 334 -10.81 -24.35 -4.76
CA LEU A 334 -10.04 -24.21 -6.00
C LEU A 334 -8.58 -24.60 -5.82
N SER A 335 -7.98 -25.00 -6.94
CA SER A 335 -6.56 -25.33 -7.08
C SER A 335 -5.65 -24.17 -6.65
N ARG A 336 -4.42 -24.51 -6.24
CA ARG A 336 -3.36 -23.60 -5.77
C ARG A 336 -3.43 -22.20 -6.39
N GLY A 337 -3.81 -21.21 -5.58
CA GLY A 337 -3.66 -19.80 -5.92
C GLY A 337 -2.39 -19.21 -5.31
N TYR A 338 -1.98 -18.04 -5.80
CA TYR A 338 -0.94 -17.26 -5.15
C TYR A 338 -1.51 -16.04 -4.44
N VAL A 339 -0.87 -15.64 -3.36
CA VAL A 339 -1.23 -14.45 -2.57
C VAL A 339 -0.06 -13.49 -2.66
N ARG A 340 -0.23 -12.30 -3.22
CA ARG A 340 0.77 -11.23 -3.21
C ARG A 340 0.40 -10.22 -2.13
N MET A 341 1.36 -9.86 -1.28
CA MET A 341 1.13 -8.86 -0.24
C MET A 341 1.65 -7.50 -0.66
N ALA A 342 0.96 -6.47 -0.18
CA ALA A 342 1.30 -5.08 -0.37
C ALA A 342 0.89 -4.32 0.88
N SER A 343 1.76 -3.46 1.37
CA SER A 343 1.38 -2.45 2.34
C SER A 343 1.84 -1.10 1.80
N GLY A 344 1.09 -0.05 2.12
CA GLY A 344 1.66 1.30 2.01
C GLY A 344 2.93 1.39 2.84
N PRO A 345 3.90 2.21 2.43
CA PRO A 345 5.13 2.40 3.18
C PRO A 345 4.78 2.81 4.61
N ALA A 346 5.50 2.23 5.55
CA ALA A 346 5.31 2.56 6.94
C ALA A 346 5.74 4.00 7.18
N ARG A 347 4.88 4.78 7.84
CA ARG A 347 5.34 6.03 8.42
C ARG A 347 6.26 5.73 9.60
N MET A 348 7.11 6.70 9.91
CA MET A 348 7.91 6.68 11.14
C MET A 348 6.99 6.41 12.33
N PRO A 349 7.33 5.48 13.22
CA PRO A 349 6.60 5.37 14.47
C PRO A 349 6.84 6.63 15.30
N CYS A 350 5.81 7.07 16.03
CA CYS A 350 5.91 8.20 16.95
C CYS A 350 6.64 7.79 18.25
N THR A 351 7.87 7.29 18.14
CA THR A 351 8.70 7.02 19.31
C THR A 351 9.41 8.32 19.73
N PRO A 352 9.75 8.50 21.03
CA PRO A 352 10.52 9.66 21.49
C PRO A 352 11.80 9.87 20.67
N TYR A 353 12.42 8.77 20.23
CA TYR A 353 13.59 8.80 19.37
C TYR A 353 13.31 9.51 18.05
N TRP A 354 12.24 9.12 17.34
CA TRP A 354 11.89 9.72 16.05
C TRP A 354 11.40 11.16 16.19
N LEU A 355 10.64 11.46 17.25
CA LEU A 355 10.17 12.83 17.51
C LEU A 355 11.32 13.83 17.67
N ALA A 356 12.44 13.42 18.26
CA ALA A 356 13.63 14.26 18.39
C ALA A 356 14.33 14.53 17.04
N GLN A 357 14.19 13.63 16.05
CA GLN A 357 14.84 13.78 14.74
C GLN A 357 13.96 14.47 13.70
N MET A 358 12.65 14.56 13.94
CA MET A 358 11.65 14.97 12.95
C MET A 358 11.27 16.45 12.98
N GLU A 359 12.12 17.34 13.53
CA GLU A 359 11.82 18.78 13.66
C GLU A 359 11.35 19.43 12.33
N TYR A 360 11.71 18.85 11.18
CA TYR A 360 11.39 19.39 9.86
C TYR A 360 10.10 18.86 9.21
N ASN A 361 9.42 17.86 9.78
CA ASN A 361 8.25 17.22 9.15
C ASN A 361 6.92 17.71 9.70
N SER A 362 6.73 19.03 9.74
CA SER A 362 5.44 19.57 10.17
C SER A 362 4.34 19.27 9.13
N SER A 363 3.14 18.93 9.60
CA SER A 363 1.99 18.72 8.70
C SER A 363 0.68 19.25 9.30
N ILE A 364 -0.38 19.28 8.51
CA ILE A 364 -1.74 19.62 8.96
C ILE A 364 -2.44 18.37 9.50
N TYR A 365 -2.15 17.18 8.99
CA TYR A 365 -2.81 15.95 9.40
C TYR A 365 -1.98 14.72 9.06
N GLU A 366 -2.21 13.62 9.79
CA GLU A 366 -1.61 12.33 9.50
C GLU A 366 -2.62 11.22 9.34
N ILE A 367 -2.26 10.23 8.53
CA ILE A 367 -3.00 8.97 8.51
C ILE A 367 -2.59 8.23 9.76
N ALA A 368 -3.56 8.09 10.67
CA ALA A 368 -3.51 7.21 11.82
C ALA A 368 -2.75 5.91 11.51
N PRO A 369 -1.64 5.58 12.20
CA PRO A 369 -0.88 4.35 11.95
C PRO A 369 -1.75 3.08 11.97
N GLN A 370 -2.75 3.08 12.86
CA GLN A 370 -3.77 2.03 13.01
C GLN A 370 -4.72 1.89 11.80
N ASN A 371 -4.84 2.93 10.98
CA ASN A 371 -5.66 2.94 9.77
C ASN A 371 -4.88 2.50 8.52
N ARG A 372 -3.64 2.01 8.65
CA ARG A 372 -2.95 1.42 7.51
C ARG A 372 -3.65 0.17 7.00
N LEU A 373 -3.54 -0.08 5.69
CA LEU A 373 -4.04 -1.29 5.05
C LEU A 373 -2.88 -2.18 4.63
N LEU A 374 -3.04 -3.45 4.95
CA LEU A 374 -2.39 -4.54 4.25
C LEU A 374 -3.35 -5.02 3.15
N VAL A 375 -2.86 -5.08 1.92
CA VAL A 375 -3.60 -5.58 0.77
C VAL A 375 -2.99 -6.89 0.32
N LEU A 376 -3.84 -7.90 0.20
CA LEU A 376 -3.49 -9.22 -0.29
C LEU A 376 -4.17 -9.41 -1.65
N LEU A 377 -3.38 -9.52 -2.71
CA LEU A 377 -3.83 -9.86 -4.05
C LEU A 377 -3.78 -11.37 -4.21
N PHE A 378 -4.95 -11.99 -4.30
CA PHE A 378 -5.12 -13.38 -4.65
C PHE A 378 -5.19 -13.53 -6.16
N CYS A 379 -4.49 -14.51 -6.71
CA CYS A 379 -4.69 -15.01 -8.06
C CYS A 379 -5.11 -16.46 -7.96
N ILE A 380 -6.39 -16.71 -8.27
CA ILE A 380 -7.06 -17.97 -8.04
C ILE A 380 -7.38 -18.58 -9.40
N PRO A 381 -6.80 -19.75 -9.73
CA PRO A 381 -7.17 -20.46 -10.93
C PRO A 381 -8.55 -21.10 -10.78
N LYS A 382 -9.45 -20.79 -11.71
CA LYS A 382 -10.74 -21.44 -11.87
C LYS A 382 -10.72 -22.30 -13.13
N ARG A 383 -11.19 -23.54 -12.99
CA ARG A 383 -11.43 -24.39 -14.15
C ARG A 383 -12.65 -23.86 -14.90
N HIS A 384 -12.46 -23.52 -16.16
CA HIS A 384 -13.52 -23.25 -17.11
C HIS A 384 -13.59 -24.42 -18.12
N ASN A 385 -14.74 -24.65 -18.74
CA ASN A 385 -14.94 -25.75 -19.70
C ASN A 385 -13.94 -25.73 -20.87
N SER A 386 -13.32 -24.57 -21.13
CA SER A 386 -12.36 -24.33 -22.22
C SER A 386 -10.91 -24.13 -21.77
N GLY A 387 -10.58 -24.26 -20.47
CA GLY A 387 -9.22 -24.04 -19.96
C GLY A 387 -9.16 -23.51 -18.52
N GLN A 388 -7.97 -23.14 -18.07
CA GLN A 388 -7.73 -22.53 -16.75
C GLN A 388 -7.80 -21.00 -16.88
N ILE A 389 -8.77 -20.38 -16.21
CA ILE A 389 -8.89 -18.91 -16.13
C ILE A 389 -8.39 -18.49 -14.76
N TYR A 390 -7.71 -17.35 -14.66
CA TYR A 390 -7.25 -16.80 -13.39
C TYR A 390 -8.14 -15.64 -12.95
N PHE A 391 -8.76 -15.81 -11.79
CA PHE A 391 -9.51 -14.77 -11.10
C PHE A 391 -8.56 -14.03 -10.18
N HIS A 392 -8.75 -12.72 -10.05
CA HIS A 392 -7.98 -11.94 -9.10
C HIS A 392 -8.91 -11.39 -8.04
N SER A 393 -8.54 -11.49 -6.78
CA SER A 393 -9.29 -10.90 -5.68
C SER A 393 -8.35 -10.10 -4.80
N LEU A 394 -8.86 -9.04 -4.20
CA LEU A 394 -8.12 -8.21 -3.27
C LEU A 394 -8.75 -8.35 -1.89
N LEU A 395 -7.91 -8.57 -0.88
CA LEU A 395 -8.33 -8.55 0.51
C LEU A 395 -7.63 -7.40 1.21
N HIS A 396 -8.43 -6.46 1.71
CA HIS A 396 -7.98 -5.31 2.46
C HIS A 396 -8.14 -5.58 3.94
N VAL A 397 -6.99 -5.61 4.61
CA VAL A 397 -6.87 -5.91 6.03
C VAL A 397 -6.39 -4.65 6.73
N PRO A 398 -7.23 -3.98 7.52
CA PRO A 398 -6.74 -2.92 8.40
C PRO A 398 -5.70 -3.48 9.35
N VAL A 399 -4.51 -2.88 9.40
CA VAL A 399 -3.37 -3.38 10.18
C VAL A 399 -3.73 -3.51 11.66
N ARG A 400 -4.58 -2.62 12.20
CA ARG A 400 -5.11 -2.75 13.57
C ARG A 400 -5.80 -4.09 13.84
N VAL A 401 -6.53 -4.65 12.87
CA VAL A 401 -7.22 -5.94 13.03
C VAL A 401 -6.21 -7.05 13.32
N LEU A 402 -5.02 -6.95 12.74
CA LEU A 402 -3.93 -7.90 12.96
C LEU A 402 -3.18 -7.61 14.27
N LEU A 403 -2.95 -6.34 14.61
CA LEU A 403 -2.19 -5.92 15.80
C LEU A 403 -2.98 -6.01 17.12
N ASP A 404 -4.31 -5.98 17.08
CA ASP A 404 -5.15 -6.07 18.30
C ASP A 404 -5.05 -7.46 18.97
N TYR A 405 -4.78 -8.52 18.21
CA TYR A 405 -4.66 -9.87 18.76
C TYR A 405 -3.37 -10.10 19.56
N PRO A 406 -2.16 -9.78 19.04
CA PRO A 406 -0.94 -9.85 19.82
C PRO A 406 -1.01 -9.03 21.12
N LYS A 407 -1.63 -7.84 21.08
CA LYS A 407 -1.72 -6.95 22.26
C LYS A 407 -2.62 -7.46 23.38
N THR A 408 -3.63 -8.25 23.03
CA THR A 408 -4.61 -8.75 24.00
C THR A 408 -4.24 -10.10 24.60
N ARG A 409 -3.23 -10.79 24.05
CA ARG A 409 -2.76 -12.07 24.54
C ARG A 409 -1.45 -11.94 25.31
N LEU A 410 -1.54 -12.20 26.61
CA LEU A 410 -0.39 -12.36 27.50
C LEU A 410 0.20 -13.78 27.45
N ASP A 411 -0.52 -14.74 26.88
CA ASP A 411 -0.12 -16.15 26.86
C ASP A 411 1.01 -16.41 25.86
N ASP A 412 1.96 -17.26 26.26
CA ASP A 412 3.14 -17.52 25.46
C ASP A 412 2.92 -18.46 24.25
N GLN A 413 1.76 -19.10 24.15
CA GLN A 413 1.52 -20.11 23.12
C GLN A 413 0.96 -19.52 21.81
N PRO A 414 1.54 -19.89 20.64
CA PRO A 414 1.01 -19.51 19.34
C PRO A 414 -0.44 -19.98 19.19
N CYS A 415 -1.33 -19.10 18.72
CA CYS A 415 -2.72 -19.45 18.46
C CYS A 415 -3.10 -19.27 17.00
N VAL A 416 -4.12 -20.00 16.56
CA VAL A 416 -4.70 -19.87 15.22
C VAL A 416 -6.04 -19.18 15.33
N VAL A 417 -6.21 -18.06 14.64
CA VAL A 417 -7.46 -17.29 14.57
C VAL A 417 -8.20 -17.71 13.30
N PRO A 418 -9.36 -18.37 13.42
CA PRO A 418 -10.09 -18.87 12.26
C PRO A 418 -10.67 -17.72 11.44
N TRP A 419 -10.78 -17.90 10.12
CA TRP A 419 -11.30 -16.88 9.21
C TRP A 419 -12.65 -16.31 9.66
N SER A 420 -13.54 -17.14 10.22
CA SER A 420 -14.84 -16.72 10.73
C SER A 420 -14.78 -15.66 11.83
N ALA A 421 -13.69 -15.60 12.61
CA ALA A 421 -13.53 -14.67 13.72
C ALA A 421 -13.02 -13.28 13.30
N TRP A 422 -12.20 -13.21 12.24
CA TRP A 422 -11.55 -11.96 11.83
C TRP A 422 -11.92 -11.51 10.41
N GLY A 423 -12.38 -12.43 9.56
CA GLY A 423 -12.82 -12.19 8.18
C GLY A 423 -13.98 -11.19 8.05
N VAL A 424 -14.77 -11.02 9.11
CA VAL A 424 -15.85 -10.01 9.17
C VAL A 424 -15.35 -8.58 9.34
N LYS A 425 -14.06 -8.40 9.68
CA LYS A 425 -13.42 -7.10 9.94
C LYS A 425 -12.57 -6.61 8.75
N VAL A 426 -12.56 -7.36 7.65
CA VAL A 426 -11.77 -7.09 6.46
C VAL A 426 -12.68 -6.89 5.26
N THR A 427 -12.14 -6.39 4.15
CA THR A 427 -12.90 -6.13 2.93
C THR A 427 -12.33 -6.96 1.79
N TRP A 428 -13.14 -7.83 1.22
CA TRP A 428 -12.77 -8.66 0.08
C TRP A 428 -13.45 -8.13 -1.19
N ILE A 429 -12.68 -8.03 -2.26
CA ILE A 429 -13.10 -7.47 -3.55
C ILE A 429 -12.71 -8.45 -4.63
N ASP A 430 -13.71 -9.02 -5.30
CA ASP A 430 -13.47 -9.80 -6.50
C ASP A 430 -13.25 -8.87 -7.69
N MET A 431 -12.11 -9.03 -8.35
CA MET A 431 -11.87 -8.41 -9.64
C MET A 431 -12.36 -9.36 -10.72
N THR A 432 -13.21 -8.83 -11.61
CA THR A 432 -13.77 -9.59 -12.72
C THR A 432 -12.68 -10.16 -13.62
N ASP A 433 -13.02 -11.26 -14.27
CA ASP A 433 -12.21 -11.92 -15.30
C ASP A 433 -11.55 -10.90 -16.23
N ASN A 434 -10.24 -11.04 -16.43
CA ASN A 434 -9.40 -10.23 -17.33
C ASN A 434 -8.81 -8.93 -16.75
N VAL A 435 -8.55 -8.84 -15.45
CA VAL A 435 -7.71 -7.77 -14.90
C VAL A 435 -6.53 -8.38 -14.15
N LEU A 436 -5.33 -8.22 -14.71
CA LEU A 436 -4.06 -8.51 -14.04
C LEU A 436 -3.48 -7.18 -13.53
N PRO A 437 -3.63 -6.85 -12.23
CA PRO A 437 -2.95 -5.68 -11.66
C PRO A 437 -1.44 -5.88 -11.82
N ARG A 438 -0.79 -5.10 -12.67
CA ARG A 438 0.68 -5.18 -12.80
C ARG A 438 1.35 -4.45 -11.65
N LEU A 439 0.84 -3.26 -11.35
CA LEU A 439 1.38 -2.37 -10.34
C LEU A 439 0.22 -1.87 -9.50
N PHE A 440 0.41 -1.91 -8.19
CA PHE A 440 -0.42 -1.15 -7.28
C PHE A 440 0.49 -0.33 -6.37
N SER A 441 0.08 0.91 -6.14
CA SER A 441 0.67 1.76 -5.12
C SER A 441 -0.34 1.92 -4.00
N LEU A 442 0.16 1.84 -2.77
CA LEU A 442 -0.63 2.05 -1.56
C LEU A 442 -0.12 3.31 -0.88
N SER A 443 -1.03 4.24 -0.62
CA SER A 443 -0.77 5.40 0.23
C SER A 443 -1.87 5.48 1.28
N GLY A 444 -1.53 5.05 2.50
CA GLY A 444 -2.49 4.96 3.61
C GLY A 444 -3.67 4.03 3.34
N LEU A 445 -4.87 4.62 3.28
CA LEU A 445 -6.14 3.91 3.03
C LEU A 445 -6.51 3.79 1.55
N ARG A 446 -5.64 4.28 0.65
CA ARG A 446 -5.91 4.38 -0.79
C ARG A 446 -5.05 3.42 -1.57
N PHE A 447 -5.65 2.81 -2.57
CA PHE A 447 -5.05 1.81 -3.43
C PHE A 447 -5.20 2.23 -4.89
N SER A 448 -4.10 2.32 -5.62
CA SER A 448 -4.13 2.51 -7.07
C SER A 448 -3.84 1.20 -7.78
N ILE A 449 -4.56 0.91 -8.87
CA ILE A 449 -4.39 -0.27 -9.72
C ILE A 449 -4.03 0.19 -11.12
N ARG A 450 -2.82 -0.11 -11.59
CA ARG A 450 -2.37 0.16 -12.96
C ARG A 450 -2.41 -1.13 -13.80
N ASN A 451 -2.81 -0.98 -15.06
CA ASN A 451 -3.04 -2.02 -16.08
C ASN A 451 -4.30 -2.89 -15.91
N LEU A 452 -5.41 -2.48 -16.54
CA LEU A 452 -6.47 -3.39 -16.98
C LEU A 452 -6.12 -3.97 -18.36
N HIS A 453 -5.32 -5.04 -18.42
CA HIS A 453 -5.24 -5.85 -19.64
C HIS A 453 -6.48 -6.75 -19.75
N CYS A 454 -7.57 -6.23 -20.31
CA CYS A 454 -8.74 -7.05 -20.64
C CYS A 454 -8.45 -7.92 -21.87
N TYR A 455 -8.01 -9.16 -21.66
CA TYR A 455 -8.06 -10.21 -22.68
C TYR A 455 -9.51 -10.64 -22.88
N LEU A 456 -10.22 -9.98 -23.80
CA LEU A 456 -11.47 -10.51 -24.31
C LEU A 456 -11.11 -11.47 -25.44
N VAL A 457 -10.89 -12.74 -25.12
CA VAL A 457 -10.90 -13.80 -26.15
C VAL A 457 -12.36 -14.00 -26.54
N GLY A 458 -12.82 -13.22 -27.52
CA GLY A 458 -14.12 -13.47 -28.15
C GLY A 458 -14.07 -14.82 -28.86
N PRO A 459 -14.93 -15.79 -28.51
CA PRO A 459 -14.89 -17.12 -29.12
C PRO A 459 -15.28 -17.15 -30.60
N GLU A 460 -15.80 -16.04 -31.17
CA GLU A 460 -16.49 -16.08 -32.46
C GLU A 460 -15.87 -15.21 -33.58
N SER A 461 -14.86 -14.39 -33.31
CA SER A 461 -14.26 -13.58 -34.37
C SER A 461 -13.00 -14.24 -34.92
N GLY A 462 -13.17 -15.06 -35.97
CA GLY A 462 -12.08 -15.52 -36.87
C GLY A 462 -11.36 -14.39 -37.63
N GLY A 463 -11.44 -13.15 -37.14
CA GLY A 463 -10.78 -11.97 -37.69
C GLY A 463 -9.82 -11.35 -36.68
N GLN A 464 -8.64 -10.96 -37.17
CA GLN A 464 -7.58 -10.28 -36.43
C GLN A 464 -8.07 -8.96 -35.80
N ALA A 465 -8.75 -9.01 -34.66
CA ALA A 465 -9.02 -7.82 -33.86
C ALA A 465 -7.71 -7.41 -33.16
N ARG A 466 -6.98 -6.45 -33.75
CA ARG A 466 -5.90 -5.72 -33.07
C ARG A 466 -6.52 -4.96 -31.89
N GLN A 467 -6.57 -5.58 -30.72
CA GLN A 467 -7.09 -4.96 -29.52
C GLN A 467 -6.04 -4.00 -28.97
N LYS A 468 -6.27 -2.69 -29.14
CA LYS A 468 -5.46 -1.65 -28.46
C LYS A 468 -5.72 -1.76 -26.96
N SER A 469 -4.77 -2.30 -26.21
CA SER A 469 -4.76 -2.19 -24.76
C SER A 469 -4.68 -0.71 -24.38
N ARG A 470 -5.59 -0.24 -23.54
CA ARG A 470 -5.48 1.08 -22.92
C ARG A 470 -5.03 0.86 -21.49
N ASP A 471 -3.85 1.34 -21.13
CA ASP A 471 -3.42 1.35 -19.74
C ASP A 471 -4.40 2.21 -18.95
N ARG A 472 -5.05 1.62 -17.95
CA ARG A 472 -6.06 2.28 -17.11
C ARG A 472 -5.59 2.20 -15.68
N LEU A 473 -5.69 3.33 -14.99
CA LEU A 473 -5.48 3.45 -13.56
C LEU A 473 -6.84 3.56 -12.87
N ALA A 474 -7.08 2.74 -11.85
CA ALA A 474 -8.21 2.88 -10.95
C ALA A 474 -7.71 3.18 -9.54
N ILE A 475 -8.39 4.06 -8.81
CA ILE A 475 -8.13 4.32 -7.39
C ILE A 475 -9.34 3.93 -6.56
N LEU A 476 -9.07 3.17 -5.51
CA LEU A 476 -10.03 2.73 -4.52
C LEU A 476 -9.66 3.35 -3.17
N ASP A 477 -10.62 3.98 -2.49
CA ASP A 477 -10.48 4.50 -1.13
C ASP A 477 -11.28 3.60 -0.17
N PHE A 478 -10.64 3.11 0.88
CA PHE A 478 -11.23 2.17 1.83
C PHE A 478 -11.52 2.78 3.20
N ASP A 479 -11.47 4.10 3.32
CA ASP A 479 -11.92 4.74 4.55
C ASP A 479 -13.44 4.61 4.72
N GLN A 480 -13.84 3.82 5.73
CA GLN A 480 -15.24 3.61 6.05
C GLN A 480 -15.95 4.89 6.51
N LYS A 481 -15.26 5.79 7.23
CA LYS A 481 -15.85 7.06 7.68
C LYS A 481 -16.13 7.95 6.47
N ARG A 482 -15.17 8.08 5.56
CA ARG A 482 -15.36 8.83 4.30
C ARG A 482 -16.44 8.21 3.43
N SER A 483 -16.48 6.89 3.34
CA SER A 483 -17.49 6.15 2.56
C SER A 483 -18.91 6.38 3.09
N ARG A 484 -19.11 6.34 4.42
CA ARG A 484 -20.41 6.60 5.06
C ARG A 484 -20.85 8.05 4.91
N PHE A 485 -19.92 9.01 5.00
CA PHE A 485 -20.24 10.43 4.85
C PHE A 485 -20.71 10.75 3.43
N ALA A 486 -20.00 10.27 2.41
CA ALA A 486 -20.40 10.42 1.03
C ALA A 486 -21.79 9.81 0.73
N GLN A 487 -22.17 8.74 1.42
CA GLN A 487 -23.53 8.18 1.35
C GLN A 487 -24.58 9.09 2.02
N ALA A 488 -24.26 9.66 3.18
CA ALA A 488 -25.18 10.55 3.91
C ALA A 488 -25.48 11.84 3.14
N THR A 489 -24.45 12.55 2.67
CA THR A 489 -24.58 13.78 1.85
C THR A 489 -25.43 13.53 0.61
N ARG A 490 -25.27 12.35 0.01
CA ARG A 490 -26.03 11.94 -1.17
C ARG A 490 -27.51 11.68 -0.87
N ASN A 491 -27.81 11.00 0.23
CA ASN A 491 -29.20 10.78 0.65
C ASN A 491 -29.92 12.11 0.92
N ASP A 492 -29.21 13.11 1.43
CA ASP A 492 -29.77 14.45 1.65
C ASP A 492 -30.01 15.20 0.33
N GLN A 493 -29.10 15.10 -0.64
CA GLN A 493 -29.31 15.64 -1.99
C GLN A 493 -30.49 14.97 -2.72
N GLU A 494 -30.63 13.64 -2.61
CA GLU A 494 -31.74 12.89 -3.22
C GLU A 494 -33.09 13.24 -2.58
N LYS A 495 -33.12 13.51 -1.27
CA LYS A 495 -34.33 14.02 -0.59
C LYS A 495 -34.72 15.42 -1.08
N ILE A 496 -33.74 16.30 -1.30
CA ILE A 496 -33.98 17.66 -1.82
C ILE A 496 -34.50 17.58 -3.26
N SER A 497 -33.89 16.77 -4.13
CA SER A 497 -34.33 16.62 -5.53
C SER A 497 -35.71 15.99 -5.68
N ASN A 498 -36.09 15.07 -4.78
CA ASN A 498 -37.41 14.44 -4.79
C ASN A 498 -38.54 15.33 -4.22
N SER A 499 -38.21 16.47 -3.60
CA SER A 499 -39.21 17.41 -3.07
C SER A 499 -39.72 18.45 -4.07
N GLY A 500 -39.11 18.53 -5.27
CA GLY A 500 -39.56 19.39 -6.35
C GLY A 500 -40.12 18.59 -7.51
N HIS A 501 -41.40 18.77 -7.85
CA HIS A 501 -42.01 18.25 -9.08
C HIS A 501 -41.26 18.76 -10.31
N SER A 502 -40.35 17.94 -10.84
CA SER A 502 -39.76 18.10 -12.17
C SER A 502 -39.94 16.79 -12.92
N MET A 503 -40.86 16.80 -13.90
CA MET A 503 -40.91 15.76 -14.93
C MET A 503 -39.71 15.98 -15.87
N TYR A 504 -39.05 14.87 -16.22
CA TYR A 504 -37.78 14.73 -16.95
C TYR A 504 -36.50 14.74 -16.09
N SER A 505 -36.24 13.60 -15.47
CA SER A 505 -34.91 13.19 -15.04
C SER A 505 -34.79 11.66 -15.12
N GLU A 506 -34.51 11.13 -16.32
CA GLU A 506 -33.91 9.81 -16.45
C GLU A 506 -32.47 9.87 -15.98
N GLY A 507 -32.21 9.30 -14.80
CA GLY A 507 -30.87 9.24 -14.21
C GLY A 507 -30.85 8.96 -12.71
N ALA A 508 -31.80 8.17 -12.18
CA ALA A 508 -31.76 7.77 -10.78
C ALA A 508 -30.70 6.67 -10.57
N SER A 509 -29.83 6.86 -9.57
CA SER A 509 -28.62 6.06 -9.31
C SER A 509 -28.80 5.18 -8.07
N SER A 510 -28.56 3.87 -8.15
CA SER A 510 -28.67 2.96 -6.99
C SER A 510 -27.32 2.73 -6.28
N THR A 511 -27.30 2.41 -4.99
CA THR A 511 -26.10 1.87 -4.31
C THR A 511 -25.81 0.47 -4.87
N THR A 512 -24.57 0.16 -5.29
CA THR A 512 -24.23 -1.19 -5.74
C THR A 512 -23.53 -1.91 -4.61
N LEU A 513 -24.19 -2.89 -4.02
CA LEU A 513 -23.54 -3.88 -3.17
C LEU A 513 -22.66 -4.75 -4.07
N MET A 514 -21.39 -4.90 -3.72
CA MET A 514 -20.59 -5.95 -4.33
C MET A 514 -20.92 -7.24 -3.59
N THR A 515 -21.64 -8.13 -4.28
CA THR A 515 -21.98 -9.46 -3.78
C THR A 515 -20.92 -10.43 -4.29
N CYS A 516 -20.04 -10.89 -3.40
CA CYS A 516 -19.19 -12.05 -3.69
C CYS A 516 -20.09 -13.28 -3.71
N LYS A 517 -20.00 -14.12 -4.75
CA LYS A 517 -20.81 -15.34 -4.87
C LYS A 517 -19.89 -16.56 -4.96
N ASP A 518 -20.27 -17.66 -4.32
CA ASP A 518 -19.53 -18.91 -4.40
C ASP A 518 -19.61 -19.53 -5.80
N ALA A 519 -18.94 -20.67 -5.99
CA ALA A 519 -18.96 -21.40 -7.25
C ALA A 519 -20.37 -21.86 -7.67
N SER A 520 -21.33 -21.88 -6.74
CA SER A 520 -22.73 -22.25 -6.93
C SER A 520 -23.66 -21.03 -7.07
N GLY A 521 -23.13 -19.80 -7.02
CA GLY A 521 -23.88 -18.56 -7.19
C GLY A 521 -24.52 -18.01 -5.90
N TYR A 522 -24.23 -18.60 -4.73
CA TYR A 522 -24.74 -18.11 -3.45
C TYR A 522 -23.89 -16.94 -2.92
N PRO A 523 -24.51 -15.87 -2.40
CA PRO A 523 -23.77 -14.74 -1.83
C PRO A 523 -22.93 -15.21 -0.64
N ILE A 524 -21.61 -15.04 -0.72
CA ILE A 524 -20.65 -15.31 0.36
C ILE A 524 -20.68 -14.14 1.37
N PHE A 525 -20.75 -12.89 0.88
CA PHE A 525 -21.02 -11.68 1.69
C PHE A 525 -21.35 -10.47 0.80
N GLU A 526 -21.96 -9.45 1.40
CA GLU A 526 -22.24 -8.14 0.79
C GLU A 526 -21.36 -7.08 1.46
N THR A 527 -20.51 -6.40 0.68
CA THR A 527 -19.75 -5.25 1.20
C THR A 527 -20.17 -3.98 0.47
N PRO A 528 -20.52 -2.90 1.19
CA PRO A 528 -20.72 -1.60 0.58
C PRO A 528 -19.37 -1.05 0.11
N VAL A 529 -19.18 -0.99 -1.21
CA VAL A 529 -18.01 -0.33 -1.83
C VAL A 529 -18.49 0.98 -2.43
N ASN A 530 -17.96 2.11 -1.93
CA ASN A 530 -18.24 3.40 -2.53
C ASN A 530 -17.26 3.62 -3.70
N VAL A 531 -17.69 3.25 -4.90
CA VAL A 531 -16.93 3.57 -6.11
C VAL A 531 -17.28 5.02 -6.46
N ALA A 532 -16.32 5.95 -6.42
CA ALA A 532 -16.56 7.36 -6.70
C ALA A 532 -17.36 7.57 -8.01
N PRO A 533 -18.22 8.61 -8.12
CA PRO A 533 -19.12 8.80 -9.27
C PRO A 533 -18.45 8.79 -10.65
N VAL A 534 -17.17 9.16 -10.72
CA VAL A 534 -16.31 9.08 -11.91
C VAL A 534 -16.30 7.67 -12.53
N TYR A 535 -16.44 6.61 -11.72
CA TYR A 535 -16.27 5.24 -12.16
C TYR A 535 -17.53 4.59 -12.73
N ARG A 536 -18.74 5.12 -12.49
CA ARG A 536 -19.96 4.60 -13.15
C ARG A 536 -20.17 5.14 -14.55
N LYS A 537 -19.70 6.35 -14.83
CA LYS A 537 -19.70 6.90 -16.21
C LYS A 537 -18.80 6.10 -17.17
N LEU A 538 -17.83 5.34 -16.65
CA LEU A 538 -16.99 4.41 -17.43
C LEU A 538 -17.77 3.18 -17.96
N ARG A 539 -18.92 2.83 -17.37
CA ARG A 539 -19.77 1.72 -17.83
C ARG A 539 -20.79 2.14 -18.91
N ALA A 540 -21.03 3.44 -19.06
CA ALA A 540 -22.10 3.99 -19.88
C ALA A 540 -21.59 4.85 -21.04
N GLY A 541 -20.85 4.23 -21.97
CA GLY A 541 -20.84 4.53 -23.42
C GLY A 541 -20.68 5.96 -23.97
N LYS A 542 -20.42 7.01 -23.19
CA LYS A 542 -20.27 8.39 -23.68
C LYS A 542 -18.85 8.91 -23.47
N ALA A 543 -18.36 9.58 -24.52
CA ALA A 543 -16.99 10.07 -24.65
C ALA A 543 -16.57 10.92 -23.43
N PHE A 544 -15.36 10.63 -22.95
CA PHE A 544 -14.65 11.43 -21.95
C PHE A 544 -14.44 12.86 -22.48
N LEU A 545 -14.04 13.78 -21.60
CA LEU A 545 -13.37 15.04 -21.93
C LEU A 545 -12.53 14.92 -23.22
N PRO A 546 -12.50 15.94 -24.09
CA PRO A 546 -11.94 15.84 -25.44
C PRO A 546 -10.62 15.10 -25.40
N THR A 547 -10.62 13.91 -26.02
CA THR A 547 -9.57 12.88 -25.99
C THR A 547 -8.18 13.35 -26.40
N ASN A 548 -8.02 14.61 -26.80
CA ASN A 548 -6.75 15.21 -27.18
C ASN A 548 -5.95 15.72 -25.97
N VAL A 549 -6.56 16.01 -24.81
CA VAL A 549 -5.82 16.59 -23.66
C VAL A 549 -5.17 15.53 -22.77
N ALA A 550 -5.80 14.37 -22.59
CA ALA A 550 -5.26 13.26 -21.80
C ALA A 550 -4.36 12.31 -22.62
N ARG A 551 -4.14 12.62 -23.91
CA ARG A 551 -3.33 11.80 -24.82
C ARG A 551 -1.84 11.98 -24.65
N GLU A 552 -1.38 12.96 -23.86
CA GLU A 552 0.02 13.39 -23.93
C GLU A 552 0.79 13.32 -22.60
N LYS A 553 0.21 13.41 -21.39
CA LYS A 553 1.01 13.61 -20.16
C LYS A 553 0.40 13.06 -18.84
N PRO A 554 1.23 12.55 -17.90
CA PRO A 554 0.84 12.04 -16.58
C PRO A 554 0.43 13.15 -15.59
N CYS A 555 -0.52 12.88 -14.67
CA CYS A 555 -1.11 13.89 -13.78
C CYS A 555 -1.09 13.53 -12.29
N MET A 556 -1.15 14.53 -11.42
CA MET A 556 -1.23 14.45 -9.97
C MET A 556 -2.18 15.48 -9.40
N ILE A 557 -2.71 15.26 -8.20
CA ILE A 557 -3.64 16.21 -7.58
C ILE A 557 -3.13 16.70 -6.19
N ASP A 558 -2.17 16.03 -5.55
CA ASP A 558 -1.19 16.46 -4.51
C ASP A 558 -0.56 15.21 -3.85
N GLU A 559 0.24 15.32 -2.77
CA GLU A 559 0.80 14.17 -1.99
C GLU A 559 -0.22 13.07 -1.63
N GLU A 560 -1.50 13.41 -1.60
CA GLU A 560 -2.61 12.57 -1.17
C GLU A 560 -3.58 12.24 -2.31
N HIS A 561 -3.60 13.05 -3.36
CA HIS A 561 -4.44 12.83 -4.51
C HIS A 561 -3.60 12.33 -5.70
N MET A 562 -3.74 11.02 -5.91
CA MET A 562 -3.61 10.30 -7.20
C MET A 562 -2.47 10.74 -8.13
N VAL A 563 -1.44 9.90 -8.27
CA VAL A 563 -0.52 9.96 -9.41
C VAL A 563 -1.05 9.08 -10.55
N ILE A 564 -1.48 9.68 -11.65
CA ILE A 564 -1.79 8.99 -12.91
C ILE A 564 -0.57 9.03 -13.81
N PHE A 565 0.05 7.87 -14.04
CA PHE A 565 1.02 7.70 -15.11
C PHE A 565 0.31 7.31 -16.40
N THR A 566 0.50 8.10 -17.46
CA THR A 566 0.23 7.66 -18.83
C THR A 566 1.57 7.40 -19.50
N GLU A 567 1.95 6.14 -19.61
CA GLU A 567 3.10 5.74 -20.41
C GLU A 567 2.60 5.49 -21.84
N ILE A 568 2.93 6.39 -22.76
CA ILE A 568 2.56 6.28 -24.17
C ILE A 568 3.65 5.50 -24.88
N ASN A 569 3.85 4.24 -24.48
CA ASN A 569 4.62 3.31 -25.28
C ASN A 569 3.61 2.40 -25.98
N PRO A 570 3.43 2.50 -27.32
CA PRO A 570 2.66 1.49 -28.04
C PRO A 570 3.38 0.15 -27.87
N VAL A 571 2.89 -0.69 -26.97
CA VAL A 571 3.35 -2.07 -26.88
C VAL A 571 2.74 -2.81 -28.07
N GLU A 572 3.52 -3.00 -29.13
CA GLU A 572 3.21 -4.02 -30.12
C GLU A 572 3.38 -5.38 -29.46
N CYS A 573 2.27 -5.98 -29.01
CA CYS A 573 2.29 -7.38 -28.59
C CYS A 573 2.57 -8.25 -29.83
N CYS A 574 3.82 -8.64 -30.02
CA CYS A 574 4.15 -9.74 -30.92
C CYS A 574 3.55 -11.04 -30.39
N ARG A 575 2.99 -11.86 -31.29
CA ARG A 575 2.53 -13.22 -30.98
C ARG A 575 3.72 -14.02 -30.41
N VAL A 576 3.52 -14.64 -29.24
CA VAL A 576 4.32 -15.79 -28.79
C VAL A 576 3.68 -17.05 -29.34
#